data_AF-A0A431HXJ6-F1
#
_entry.id   AF-A0A431HXJ6-F1
#
_cell.length_a   1.000
_cell.length_b   1.000
_cell.length_c   1.000
_cell.angle_alpha   90.00
_cell.angle_beta   90.00
_cell.angle_gamma   90.00
#
_symmetry.space_group_name_H-M   'P 1'
#
loop_
_entity.id
_entity.type
_entity.pdbx_description
1 polymer ?
#
loop_
_entity_poly.entity_id
_entity_poly.type
_entity_poly.pdbx_seq_one_letter_code
_entity_poly.pdbx_strand_id
1 'polypeptide(L)'
;MRIRKMNNKLDRQSIFEIKQSVSEFILNNANVKIDEHLLTTELTVFADKLIEIFAGDDKLEYVEFMTNCVIDGIKLTNEADLLEYVVPIWASARGQQIPRDKLVDEFYYELEMLILFNLLMDMIDNNLDATGVAKLRAIIRRYSNLPEVWKFLCAASGDEVIDAYTF
;
A
#
# COMPACT_ATOMS: atom_id res chain seq x y z
N MET A 1 -9.22 -9.97 -7.83
CA MET A 1 -8.02 -9.27 -7.33
C MET A 1 -6.85 -9.56 -8.25
N ARG A 2 -6.29 -8.56 -8.94
CA ARG A 2 -5.13 -8.72 -9.83
C ARG A 2 -3.88 -8.26 -9.08
N ILE A 3 -2.99 -9.18 -8.71
CA ILE A 3 -1.69 -8.76 -8.17
C ILE A 3 -0.87 -8.15 -9.32
N ARG A 4 -0.53 -6.87 -9.21
CA ARG A 4 0.35 -6.21 -10.16
C ARG A 4 1.77 -6.69 -9.88
N LYS A 5 2.38 -7.42 -10.83
CA LYS A 5 3.80 -7.76 -10.74
C LYS A 5 4.60 -6.46 -10.77
N MET A 6 5.35 -6.18 -9.72
CA MET A 6 6.40 -5.18 -9.77
C MET A 6 7.50 -5.73 -10.68
N ASN A 7 7.50 -5.33 -11.95
CA ASN A 7 8.73 -5.45 -12.72
C ASN A 7 9.78 -4.51 -12.08
N ASN A 8 11.07 -4.79 -12.25
CA ASN A 8 12.22 -4.05 -11.69
C ASN A 8 12.24 -2.53 -11.82
N LYS A 9 11.26 -1.97 -12.51
CA LYS A 9 10.94 -0.57 -12.43
C LYS A 9 9.52 -0.45 -11.90
N LEU A 10 9.40 -0.10 -10.63
CA LEU A 10 8.40 0.88 -10.23
C LEU A 10 8.77 2.16 -11.00
N ASP A 11 8.48 2.20 -12.30
CA ASP A 11 8.78 3.35 -13.12
C ASP A 11 7.77 4.44 -12.78
N ARG A 12 8.18 5.67 -13.04
CA ARG A 12 7.36 6.88 -12.91
C ARG A 12 5.97 6.74 -13.54
N GLN A 13 5.76 5.78 -14.45
CA GLN A 13 4.49 5.45 -15.07
C GLN A 13 3.47 4.92 -14.05
N SER A 14 3.85 4.00 -13.15
CA SER A 14 2.93 3.50 -12.11
C SER A 14 2.50 4.61 -11.14
N ILE A 15 3.43 5.53 -10.83
CA ILE A 15 3.16 6.73 -10.01
C ILE A 15 2.26 7.72 -10.76
N PHE A 16 2.50 7.87 -12.06
CA PHE A 16 1.69 8.72 -12.92
C PHE A 16 0.25 8.19 -13.08
N GLU A 17 0.07 6.86 -13.18
CA GLU A 17 -1.24 6.19 -13.20
C GLU A 17 -2.00 6.42 -11.89
N ILE A 18 -1.34 6.33 -10.74
CA ILE A 18 -1.94 6.69 -9.44
C ILE A 18 -2.40 8.14 -9.47
N LYS A 19 -1.56 9.07 -9.93
CA LYS A 19 -1.89 10.51 -10.00
C LYS A 19 -3.09 10.79 -10.90
N GLN A 20 -3.13 10.23 -12.10
CA GLN A 20 -4.25 10.44 -13.02
C GLN A 20 -5.56 9.90 -12.46
N SER A 21 -5.53 8.70 -11.89
CA SER A 21 -6.72 8.04 -11.36
C SER A 21 -7.29 8.75 -10.13
N VAL A 22 -6.42 9.38 -9.33
CA VAL A 22 -6.81 10.23 -8.20
C VAL A 22 -7.54 11.48 -8.69
N SER A 23 -7.01 12.18 -9.69
CA SER A 23 -7.68 13.34 -10.27
C SER A 23 -9.04 12.99 -10.88
N GLU A 24 -9.15 11.85 -11.59
CA GLU A 24 -10.44 11.37 -12.11
C GLU A 24 -11.44 11.03 -11.00
N PHE A 25 -10.99 10.40 -9.90
CA PHE A 25 -11.85 10.08 -8.78
C PHE A 25 -12.36 11.33 -8.05
N ILE A 26 -11.51 12.34 -7.82
CA ILE A 26 -11.90 13.60 -7.19
C ILE A 26 -13.00 14.29 -7.99
N LEU A 27 -12.86 14.32 -9.33
CA LEU A 27 -13.89 14.84 -10.23
C LEU A 27 -15.22 14.09 -10.09
N ASN A 28 -15.17 12.79 -9.85
CA ASN A 28 -16.35 11.94 -9.68
C ASN A 28 -16.97 12.00 -8.27
N ASN A 29 -16.25 12.52 -7.27
CA ASN A 29 -16.66 12.56 -5.86
C ASN A 29 -16.62 13.99 -5.29
N ALA A 30 -17.07 14.96 -6.08
CA ALA A 30 -17.04 16.41 -5.80
C ALA A 30 -17.71 16.86 -4.47
N ASN A 31 -18.40 15.96 -3.76
CA ASN A 31 -19.06 16.24 -2.49
C ASN A 31 -18.17 16.02 -1.26
N VAL A 32 -16.97 15.43 -1.41
CA VAL A 32 -16.02 15.30 -0.29
C VAL A 32 -14.98 16.40 -0.37
N LYS A 33 -14.77 17.10 0.74
CA LYS A 33 -13.69 18.09 0.90
C LYS A 33 -12.35 17.37 1.00
N ILE A 34 -11.85 16.90 -0.13
CA ILE A 34 -10.49 16.37 -0.29
C ILE A 34 -9.61 17.52 -0.76
N ASP A 35 -8.46 17.72 -0.12
CA ASP A 35 -7.45 18.64 -0.65
C ASP A 35 -6.63 17.88 -1.71
N GLU A 36 -6.94 18.12 -2.99
CA GLU A 36 -6.27 17.47 -4.12
C GLU A 36 -4.76 17.64 -4.09
N HIS A 37 -4.28 18.81 -3.67
CA HIS A 37 -2.85 19.09 -3.61
C HIS A 37 -2.18 18.25 -2.53
N LEU A 38 -2.79 18.16 -1.35
CA LEU A 38 -2.28 17.39 -0.23
C LEU A 38 -2.37 15.88 -0.51
N LEU A 39 -3.48 15.38 -1.06
CA LEU A 39 -3.61 13.98 -1.49
C LEU A 39 -2.55 13.59 -2.52
N THR A 40 -2.34 14.44 -3.53
CA THR A 40 -1.30 14.21 -4.55
C THR A 40 0.10 14.19 -3.94
N THR A 41 0.34 15.06 -2.96
CA THR A 41 1.62 15.12 -2.23
C THR A 41 1.84 13.85 -1.43
N GLU A 42 0.85 13.40 -0.65
CA GLU A 42 0.92 12.16 0.14
C GLU A 42 1.19 10.94 -0.74
N LEU A 43 0.46 10.81 -1.85
CA LEU A 43 0.66 9.69 -2.78
C LEU A 43 2.01 9.76 -3.50
N THR A 44 2.53 10.95 -3.75
CA THR A 44 3.89 11.13 -4.28
C THR A 44 4.93 10.67 -3.26
N VAL A 45 4.81 11.11 -2.01
CA VAL A 45 5.72 10.71 -0.91
C VAL A 45 5.66 9.21 -0.68
N PHE A 46 4.45 8.63 -0.68
CA PHE A 46 4.25 7.18 -0.59
C PHE A 46 4.97 6.44 -1.73
N ALA A 47 4.81 6.92 -2.96
CA ALA A 47 5.42 6.30 -4.11
C ALA A 47 6.96 6.44 -4.13
N ASP A 48 7.48 7.60 -3.73
CA ASP A 48 8.92 7.81 -3.56
C ASP A 48 9.48 6.85 -2.49
N LYS A 49 8.72 6.57 -1.42
CA LYS A 49 9.11 5.59 -0.40
C LYS A 49 9.17 4.17 -0.96
N LEU A 50 8.19 3.78 -1.78
CA LEU A 50 8.22 2.48 -2.47
C LEU A 50 9.43 2.36 -3.41
N ILE A 51 9.75 3.43 -4.15
CA ILE A 51 10.96 3.47 -4.98
C ILE A 51 12.21 3.31 -4.11
N GLU A 52 12.33 4.02 -2.99
CA GLU A 52 13.49 3.90 -2.09
C GLU A 52 13.69 2.45 -1.60
N ILE A 53 12.59 1.79 -1.22
CA ILE A 53 12.61 0.42 -0.71
C ILE A 53 12.99 -0.56 -1.83
N PHE A 54 12.33 -0.48 -2.98
CA PHE A 54 12.31 -1.53 -4.00
C PHE A 54 13.12 -1.23 -5.27
N ALA A 55 13.65 -0.02 -5.45
CA ALA A 55 14.50 0.30 -6.60
C ALA A 55 15.94 -0.18 -6.38
N GLY A 56 16.52 -0.70 -7.47
CA GLY A 56 17.87 -1.24 -7.52
C GLY A 56 17.88 -2.60 -8.21
N ASP A 57 18.77 -2.78 -9.19
CA ASP A 57 18.90 -4.06 -9.90
C ASP A 57 19.36 -5.20 -8.96
N ASP A 58 20.07 -4.85 -7.88
CA ASP A 58 20.50 -5.73 -6.80
C ASP A 58 19.36 -6.21 -5.90
N LYS A 59 18.17 -5.62 -6.02
CA LYS A 59 16.99 -5.95 -5.22
C LYS A 59 15.94 -6.76 -5.96
N LEU A 60 16.15 -7.13 -7.23
CA LEU A 60 15.18 -7.88 -8.05
C LEU A 60 14.65 -9.14 -7.34
N GLU A 61 15.54 -9.98 -6.82
CA GLU A 61 15.15 -11.23 -6.14
C GLU A 61 14.31 -10.96 -4.88
N TYR A 62 14.68 -9.93 -4.12
CA TYR A 62 13.92 -9.49 -2.95
C TYR A 62 12.54 -8.94 -3.35
N VAL A 63 12.46 -8.16 -4.42
CA VAL A 63 11.21 -7.62 -4.98
C VAL A 63 10.26 -8.73 -5.43
N GLU A 64 10.77 -9.74 -6.15
CA GLU A 64 9.97 -10.88 -6.57
C GLU A 64 9.46 -11.68 -5.36
N PHE A 65 10.33 -11.91 -4.38
CA PHE A 65 9.97 -12.56 -3.13
C PHE A 65 8.87 -11.79 -2.38
N MET A 66 9.02 -10.48 -2.23
CA MET A 66 8.02 -9.61 -1.60
C MET A 66 6.69 -9.61 -2.35
N THR A 67 6.74 -9.56 -3.69
CA THR A 67 5.54 -9.64 -4.53
C THR A 67 4.79 -10.96 -4.32
N ASN A 68 5.50 -12.07 -4.18
CA ASN A 68 4.89 -13.36 -3.87
C ASN A 68 4.25 -13.37 -2.46
N CYS A 69 4.92 -12.77 -1.47
CA CYS A 69 4.37 -12.64 -0.11
C CYS A 69 3.06 -11.83 -0.09
N VAL A 70 2.92 -10.83 -0.96
CA VAL A 70 1.68 -10.03 -1.09
C VAL A 70 0.51 -10.88 -1.53
N ILE A 71 0.70 -11.88 -2.41
CA ILE A 71 -0.38 -12.71 -2.98
C ILE A 71 -1.24 -13.34 -1.89
N ASP A 72 -0.59 -13.84 -0.83
CA ASP A 72 -1.29 -14.44 0.30
C ASP A 72 -1.50 -13.44 1.42
N GLY A 73 -0.52 -12.56 1.66
CA GLY A 73 -0.59 -11.52 2.67
C GLY A 73 -1.83 -10.66 2.52
N ILE A 74 -2.18 -10.20 1.31
CA ILE A 74 -3.32 -9.33 1.04
C ILE A 74 -4.69 -9.94 1.41
N LYS A 75 -4.80 -11.28 1.44
CA LYS A 75 -6.03 -11.99 1.82
C LYS A 75 -6.27 -12.01 3.33
N LEU A 76 -5.22 -11.75 4.12
CA LEU A 76 -5.27 -11.78 5.59
C LEU A 76 -5.84 -10.46 6.10
N THR A 77 -6.93 -10.50 6.84
CA THR A 77 -7.67 -9.29 7.22
C THR A 77 -7.19 -8.65 8.51
N ASN A 78 -6.74 -9.47 9.45
CA ASN A 78 -6.28 -9.00 10.74
C ASN A 78 -4.73 -8.96 10.78
N GLU A 79 -4.20 -8.15 11.68
CA GLU A 79 -2.75 -7.97 11.86
C GLU A 79 -2.08 -9.21 12.45
N ALA A 80 -2.76 -9.94 13.33
CA ALA A 80 -2.23 -11.14 13.96
C ALA A 80 -1.95 -12.26 12.94
N ASP A 81 -2.93 -12.55 12.06
CA ASP A 81 -2.82 -13.50 10.96
C ASP A 81 -1.69 -13.11 10.01
N LEU A 82 -1.55 -11.80 9.72
CA LEU A 82 -0.46 -11.32 8.87
C LEU A 82 0.89 -11.56 9.55
N LEU A 83 1.03 -11.31 10.85
CA LEU A 83 2.27 -11.60 11.59
C LEU A 83 2.55 -13.10 11.69
N GLU A 84 1.53 -13.93 11.93
CA GLU A 84 1.66 -15.40 11.94
C GLU A 84 2.11 -15.96 10.58
N TYR A 85 1.71 -15.31 9.49
CA TYR A 85 2.20 -15.61 8.14
C TYR A 85 3.61 -15.08 7.89
N VAL A 86 3.90 -13.83 8.29
CA VAL A 86 5.14 -13.11 7.98
C VAL A 86 6.35 -13.62 8.76
N VAL A 87 6.20 -13.89 10.05
CA VAL A 87 7.34 -14.23 10.92
C VAL A 87 8.05 -15.53 10.48
N PRO A 88 7.33 -16.64 10.17
CA PRO A 88 7.97 -17.86 9.67
C PRO A 88 8.65 -17.68 8.30
N ILE A 89 8.05 -16.88 7.42
CA ILE A 89 8.61 -16.55 6.11
C ILE A 89 9.90 -15.76 6.27
N TRP A 90 9.89 -14.73 7.11
CA TRP A 90 11.08 -13.94 7.42
C TRP A 90 12.19 -14.83 7.99
N ALA A 91 11.86 -15.67 8.98
CA ALA A 91 12.85 -16.51 9.65
C ALA A 91 13.51 -17.52 8.70
N SER A 92 12.76 -18.06 7.74
CA SER A 92 13.27 -19.08 6.81
C SER A 92 14.01 -18.51 5.61
N ALA A 93 13.64 -17.31 5.13
CA ALA A 93 14.24 -16.67 3.96
C ALA A 93 15.39 -15.69 4.30
N ARG A 94 15.61 -15.37 5.58
CA ARG A 94 16.66 -14.46 6.04
C ARG A 94 18.07 -14.95 5.71
N GLY A 95 18.86 -14.08 5.08
CA GLY A 95 20.21 -14.38 4.60
C GLY A 95 20.24 -15.16 3.27
N GLN A 96 19.09 -15.40 2.65
CA GLN A 96 18.95 -16.00 1.32
C GLN A 96 18.27 -15.01 0.38
N GLN A 97 16.95 -14.84 0.54
CA GLN A 97 16.13 -13.93 -0.27
C GLN A 97 15.85 -12.61 0.45
N ILE A 98 15.92 -12.61 1.78
CA ILE A 98 15.82 -11.41 2.63
C ILE A 98 17.23 -11.02 3.09
N PRO A 99 17.63 -9.73 3.05
CA PRO A 99 18.93 -9.29 3.55
C PRO A 99 19.18 -9.74 5.00
N ARG A 100 20.42 -10.16 5.29
CA ARG A 100 20.76 -10.81 6.56
C ARG A 100 20.56 -9.91 7.77
N ASP A 101 20.74 -8.62 7.59
CA ASP A 101 20.61 -7.55 8.58
C ASP A 101 19.18 -6.99 8.69
N LYS A 102 18.27 -7.33 7.76
CA LYS A 102 16.87 -6.88 7.77
C LYS A 102 16.14 -7.36 9.03
N LEU A 103 15.63 -6.41 9.82
CA LEU A 103 14.81 -6.71 10.99
C LEU A 103 13.42 -7.18 10.57
N VAL A 104 12.75 -7.98 11.42
CA VAL A 104 11.41 -8.49 11.11
C VAL A 104 10.37 -7.36 11.00
N ASP A 105 10.49 -6.33 11.83
CA ASP A 105 9.60 -5.17 11.81
C ASP A 105 9.79 -4.35 10.53
N GLU A 106 11.02 -4.21 10.04
CA GLU A 106 11.32 -3.56 8.76
C GLU A 106 10.76 -4.36 7.59
N PHE A 107 10.92 -5.68 7.61
CA PHE A 107 10.35 -6.57 6.59
C PHE A 107 8.81 -6.49 6.57
N TYR A 108 8.19 -6.53 7.75
CA TYR A 108 6.74 -6.39 7.91
C TYR A 108 6.25 -5.04 7.37
N TYR A 109 6.92 -3.95 7.71
CA TYR A 109 6.62 -2.61 7.20
C TYR A 109 6.66 -2.56 5.67
N GLU A 110 7.75 -3.04 5.06
CA GLU A 110 7.91 -3.04 3.60
C GLU A 110 6.83 -3.88 2.91
N LEU A 111 6.40 -4.99 3.52
CA LEU A 111 5.32 -5.82 3.00
C LEU A 111 3.98 -5.08 3.08
N GLU A 112 3.66 -4.44 4.19
CA GLU A 112 2.43 -3.66 4.33
C GLU A 112 2.36 -2.49 3.35
N MET A 113 3.48 -1.81 3.09
CA MET A 113 3.56 -0.75 2.09
C MET A 113 3.26 -1.29 0.68
N LEU A 114 3.74 -2.50 0.37
CA LEU A 114 3.48 -3.13 -0.92
C LEU A 114 2.03 -3.66 -1.04
N ILE A 115 1.45 -4.15 0.06
CA ILE A 115 0.03 -4.49 0.14
C ILE A 115 -0.82 -3.23 -0.06
N LEU A 116 -0.50 -2.13 0.62
CA LEU A 116 -1.19 -0.85 0.48
C LEU A 116 -1.17 -0.36 -0.97
N PHE A 117 -0.03 -0.44 -1.65
CA PHE A 117 0.08 -0.11 -3.07
C PHE A 117 -0.89 -0.93 -3.93
N ASN A 118 -0.92 -2.26 -3.76
CA ASN A 118 -1.81 -3.12 -4.54
C ASN A 118 -3.29 -2.82 -4.27
N LEU A 119 -3.64 -2.56 -3.00
CA LEU A 119 -5.02 -2.21 -2.64
C LEU A 119 -5.43 -0.84 -3.20
N LEU A 120 -4.53 0.15 -3.23
CA LEU A 120 -4.77 1.45 -3.88
C LEU A 120 -4.99 1.30 -5.39
N MET A 121 -4.25 0.41 -6.06
CA MET A 121 -4.45 0.14 -7.48
C MET A 121 -5.76 -0.60 -7.77
N ASP A 122 -6.13 -1.59 -6.94
CA ASP A 122 -7.41 -2.29 -7.08
C ASP A 122 -8.60 -1.34 -6.84
N MET A 123 -8.44 -0.36 -5.94
CA MET A 123 -9.42 0.70 -5.71
C MET A 123 -9.64 1.59 -6.93
N ILE A 124 -8.55 2.04 -7.56
CA ILE A 124 -8.57 2.79 -8.82
C ILE A 124 -9.32 2.02 -9.91
N ASP A 125 -9.06 0.72 -10.01
CA ASP A 125 -9.69 -0.15 -11.01
C ASP A 125 -11.14 -0.55 -10.65
N ASN A 126 -11.73 0.04 -9.60
CA ASN A 126 -13.06 -0.30 -9.05
C ASN A 126 -13.23 -1.80 -8.72
N ASN A 127 -12.14 -2.47 -8.33
CA ASN A 127 -12.11 -3.91 -8.02
C ASN A 127 -11.96 -4.21 -6.53
N LEU A 128 -12.02 -3.18 -5.67
CA LEU A 128 -11.82 -3.32 -4.24
C LEU A 128 -13.10 -3.80 -3.56
N ASP A 129 -13.03 -4.92 -2.84
CA ASP A 129 -14.12 -5.43 -2.01
C ASP A 129 -14.05 -4.86 -0.57
N ALA A 130 -15.07 -5.15 0.24
CA ALA A 130 -15.14 -4.66 1.62
C ALA A 130 -13.92 -5.09 2.47
N THR A 131 -13.40 -6.29 2.20
CA THR A 131 -12.19 -6.85 2.82
C THR A 131 -10.97 -5.99 2.50
N GLY A 132 -10.78 -5.66 1.23
CA GLY A 132 -9.72 -4.79 0.75
C GLY A 132 -9.82 -3.38 1.34
N VAL A 133 -11.02 -2.80 1.42
CA VAL A 133 -11.24 -1.50 2.07
C VAL A 133 -10.84 -1.53 3.54
N ALA A 134 -11.28 -2.54 4.30
CA ALA A 134 -10.95 -2.68 5.72
C ALA A 134 -9.43 -2.80 5.94
N LYS A 135 -8.76 -3.58 5.08
CA LYS A 135 -7.32 -3.77 5.17
C LYS A 135 -6.54 -2.50 4.83
N LEU A 136 -6.91 -1.83 3.75
CA LEU A 136 -6.31 -0.58 3.30
C LEU A 136 -6.39 0.47 4.44
N ARG A 137 -7.55 0.59 5.09
CA ARG A 137 -7.75 1.42 6.28
C ARG A 137 -6.85 1.05 7.46
N ALA A 138 -6.77 -0.24 7.80
CA ALA A 138 -5.95 -0.69 8.91
C ALA A 138 -4.47 -0.30 8.71
N ILE A 139 -3.97 -0.48 7.49
CA ILE A 139 -2.60 -0.12 7.12
C ILE A 139 -2.38 1.39 7.23
N ILE A 140 -3.26 2.21 6.65
CA ILE A 140 -3.15 3.68 6.74
C ILE A 140 -3.21 4.16 8.19
N ARG A 141 -4.08 3.56 9.01
CA ARG A 141 -4.20 3.91 10.43
C ARG A 141 -2.90 3.64 11.18
N ARG A 142 -2.22 2.51 10.91
CA ARG A 142 -0.92 2.19 11.53
C ARG A 142 0.15 3.21 11.16
N TYR A 143 0.16 3.68 9.91
CA TYR A 143 1.20 4.59 9.44
C TYR A 143 0.88 6.07 9.64
N SER A 144 -0.39 6.45 9.88
CA SER A 144 -0.91 7.77 10.28
C SER A 144 -0.47 8.99 9.43
N ASN A 145 0.40 8.77 8.44
CA ASN A 145 1.05 9.76 7.60
C ASN A 145 0.39 9.90 6.22
N LEU A 146 -0.81 9.33 6.05
CA LEU A 146 -1.61 9.40 4.83
C LEU A 146 -3.07 9.87 5.14
N PRO A 147 -3.29 11.00 5.83
CA PRO A 147 -4.62 11.46 6.23
C PRO A 147 -5.53 11.86 5.06
N GLU A 148 -5.02 12.40 3.96
CA GLU A 148 -5.86 12.66 2.78
C GLU A 148 -6.22 11.37 2.04
N VAL A 149 -5.30 10.40 1.99
CA VAL A 149 -5.63 9.06 1.47
C VAL A 149 -6.74 8.43 2.34
N TRP A 150 -6.70 8.62 3.67
CA TRP A 150 -7.78 8.21 4.56
C TRP A 150 -9.13 8.85 4.20
N LYS A 151 -9.18 10.19 4.09
CA LYS A 151 -10.41 10.91 3.73
C LYS A 151 -10.95 10.50 2.38
N PHE A 152 -10.06 10.29 1.41
CA PHE A 152 -10.38 9.74 0.11
C PHE A 152 -11.10 8.39 0.22
N LEU A 153 -10.64 7.50 1.10
CA LEU A 153 -11.25 6.17 1.27
C LEU A 153 -12.62 6.25 1.92
N CYS A 154 -12.79 7.10 2.93
CA CYS A 154 -14.09 7.38 3.52
C CYS A 154 -15.07 7.84 2.43
N ALA A 155 -14.66 8.77 1.56
CA ALA A 155 -15.44 9.21 0.39
C ALA A 155 -15.85 8.06 -0.52
N ALA A 156 -14.89 7.23 -0.94
CA ALA A 156 -15.10 6.13 -1.88
C ALA A 156 -16.07 5.07 -1.36
N SER A 157 -16.03 4.83 -0.06
CA SER A 157 -16.87 3.83 0.61
C SER A 157 -18.25 4.33 1.03
N GLY A 158 -18.50 5.65 0.98
CA GLY A 158 -19.70 6.26 1.55
C GLY A 158 -19.73 6.32 3.08
N ASP A 159 -18.60 6.07 3.73
CA ASP A 159 -18.49 6.15 5.19
C ASP A 159 -18.28 7.59 5.66
N GLU A 160 -18.76 7.90 6.87
CA GLU A 160 -18.53 9.21 7.48
C GLU A 160 -17.03 9.47 7.65
N VAL A 161 -16.60 10.65 7.19
CA VAL A 161 -15.26 11.16 7.48
C VAL A 161 -15.22 11.53 8.95
N ILE A 162 -14.71 10.61 9.76
CA ILE A 162 -14.43 10.90 11.17
C ILE A 162 -13.13 11.71 11.19
N ASP A 163 -13.25 13.04 11.19
CA ASP A 163 -12.15 14.00 11.39
C ASP A 163 -11.54 13.93 12.81
N ALA A 164 -12.02 13.00 13.66
CA ALA A 164 -11.46 12.75 14.99
C ALA A 164 -10.13 11.99 14.90
N TYR A 165 -9.16 12.58 14.20
CA TYR A 165 -7.76 12.29 14.34
C TYR A 165 -7.17 13.33 15.31
N THR A 166 -7.31 13.05 16.60
CA THR A 166 -6.46 13.68 17.62
C THR A 166 -5.30 12.74 17.90
N PHE A 167 -4.08 13.23 17.64
CA PHE A 167 -2.82 12.62 18.06
C PHE A 167 -2.73 12.55 19.59
#